data_AF-A2C823-F1
#
_entry.id   AF-A2C823-F1
#
_cell.length_a   1.000
_cell.length_b   1.000
_cell.length_c   1.000
_cell.angle_alpha   90.00
_cell.angle_beta   90.00
_cell.angle_gamma   90.00
#
_symmetry.space_group_name_H-M   'P 1'
#
loop_
_entity.id
_entity.type
_entity.pdbx_description
1 polymer ?
#
loop_
_entity_poly.entity_id
_entity_poly.type
_entity_poly.pdbx_seq_one_letter_code
_entity_poly.pdbx_strand_id
1 'polypeptide(L)'
;MRMLLGATTAMALLITSAAAANEINLQIKNASKQLAVSIRAFATGTSAASECLVKSGQLSERIAKETLPLSLLEVGISPEVLDNPQVIKAASILSPTLNSDCTSTKMSIEAINRLIKDEL
;
A
#
# COMPACT_ATOMS: atom_id res chain seq x y z
N MET A 1 50.73 17.23 -30.24
CA MET A 1 49.58 17.83 -29.54
C MET A 1 48.35 16.95 -29.79
N ARG A 2 48.13 15.88 -29.01
CA ARG A 2 46.98 14.95 -29.16
C ARG A 2 46.87 13.99 -27.96
N MET A 3 46.53 14.50 -26.77
CA MET A 3 46.24 13.68 -25.58
C MET A 3 45.21 14.36 -24.66
N LEU A 4 44.14 14.93 -25.21
CA LEU A 4 43.07 15.55 -24.40
C LEU A 4 41.65 15.06 -24.73
N LEU A 5 41.47 14.17 -25.71
CA LEU A 5 40.13 13.64 -26.08
C LEU A 5 39.73 12.33 -25.37
N GLY A 6 40.66 11.64 -24.70
CA GLY A 6 40.38 10.36 -24.03
C GLY A 6 39.80 10.49 -22.62
N ALA A 7 40.16 11.55 -21.89
CA ALA A 7 39.69 11.75 -20.52
C ALA A 7 38.24 12.23 -20.46
N THR A 8 37.80 13.06 -21.41
CA THR A 8 36.45 13.63 -21.44
C THR A 8 35.39 12.60 -21.84
N THR A 9 35.72 11.67 -22.73
CA THR A 9 34.81 10.59 -23.16
C THR A 9 34.63 9.53 -22.08
N ALA A 10 35.69 9.13 -21.38
CA ALA A 10 35.60 8.19 -20.26
C ALA A 10 34.81 8.76 -19.07
N MET A 11 35.02 10.04 -18.75
CA MET A 11 34.30 10.70 -17.65
C MET A 11 32.81 10.89 -18.00
N ALA A 12 32.47 11.21 -19.25
CA ALA A 12 31.08 11.28 -19.71
C ALA A 12 30.38 9.91 -19.66
N LEU A 13 31.08 8.82 -19.97
CA LEU A 13 30.55 7.44 -19.88
C LEU A 13 30.29 7.01 -18.42
N LEU A 14 31.16 7.42 -17.51
CA LEU A 14 31.00 7.17 -16.06
C LEU A 14 29.85 8.00 -15.46
N ILE A 15 29.68 9.25 -15.88
CA ILE A 15 28.58 10.11 -15.41
C ILE A 15 27.23 9.57 -15.91
N THR A 16 27.15 9.13 -17.16
CA THR A 16 25.90 8.57 -17.74
C THR A 16 25.53 7.22 -17.12
N SER A 17 26.50 6.35 -16.84
CA SER A 17 26.24 5.08 -16.15
C SER A 17 25.82 5.27 -14.69
N ALA A 18 26.41 6.23 -13.96
CA ALA A 18 26.00 6.58 -12.62
C ALA A 18 24.58 7.19 -12.57
N ALA A 19 24.25 8.06 -13.53
CA ALA A 19 22.91 8.63 -13.65
C ALA A 19 21.84 7.57 -13.97
N ALA A 20 22.14 6.63 -14.88
CA ALA A 20 21.25 5.52 -15.20
C ALA A 20 21.05 4.57 -14.00
N ALA A 21 22.12 4.26 -13.26
CA ALA A 21 22.02 3.47 -12.04
C ALA A 21 21.17 4.15 -10.95
N ASN A 22 21.28 5.48 -10.81
CA ASN A 22 20.47 6.26 -9.88
C ASN A 22 18.98 6.25 -10.28
N GLU A 23 18.68 6.36 -11.57
CA GLU A 23 17.32 6.30 -12.09
C GLU A 23 16.67 4.92 -11.82
N ILE A 24 17.38 3.82 -12.08
CA ILE A 24 16.91 2.46 -11.77
C ILE A 24 16.62 2.31 -10.27
N ASN A 25 17.53 2.79 -9.41
CA ASN A 25 17.33 2.75 -7.96
C ASN A 25 16.09 3.55 -7.51
N LEU A 26 15.83 4.70 -8.14
CA LEU A 26 14.63 5.50 -7.85
C LEU A 26 13.35 4.77 -8.29
N GLN A 27 13.37 4.12 -9.45
CA GLN A 27 12.24 3.32 -9.92
C GLN A 27 11.94 2.14 -9.00
N ILE A 28 12.96 1.41 -8.54
CA ILE A 28 12.78 0.32 -7.57
C ILE A 28 12.18 0.85 -6.26
N LYS A 29 12.70 1.95 -5.72
CA LYS A 29 12.15 2.57 -4.51
C LYS A 29 10.68 2.97 -4.67
N ASN A 30 10.32 3.55 -5.81
CA ASN A 30 8.94 3.92 -6.10
C ASN A 30 8.03 2.69 -6.23
N ALA A 31 8.50 1.63 -6.88
CA ALA A 31 7.77 0.36 -6.98
C ALA A 31 7.56 -0.27 -5.60
N SER A 32 8.60 -0.31 -4.76
CA SER A 32 8.48 -0.80 -3.37
C SER A 32 7.49 0.03 -2.55
N LYS A 33 7.48 1.35 -2.73
CA LYS A 33 6.50 2.22 -2.07
C LYS A 33 5.08 1.91 -2.54
N GLN A 34 4.85 1.80 -3.84
CA GLN A 34 3.53 1.45 -4.39
C GLN A 34 3.06 0.09 -3.89
N LEU A 35 3.94 -0.91 -3.82
CA LEU A 35 3.62 -2.21 -3.24
C LEU A 35 3.19 -2.09 -1.77
N ALA A 36 3.93 -1.33 -0.95
CA ALA A 36 3.58 -1.12 0.46
C ALA A 36 2.24 -0.37 0.64
N VAL A 37 1.91 0.56 -0.26
CA VAL A 37 0.59 1.21 -0.30
C VAL A 37 -0.50 0.21 -0.65
N SER A 38 -0.32 -0.60 -1.70
CA SER A 38 -1.29 -1.61 -2.12
C SER A 38 -1.57 -2.64 -1.02
N ILE A 39 -0.53 -3.11 -0.31
CA ILE A 39 -0.67 -4.03 0.82
C ILE A 39 -1.50 -3.39 1.94
N ARG A 40 -1.19 -2.16 2.33
CA ARG A 40 -1.94 -1.45 3.38
C ARG A 40 -3.37 -1.13 2.95
N ALA A 41 -3.60 -0.80 1.69
CA ALA A 41 -4.94 -0.57 1.13
C ALA A 41 -5.79 -1.83 1.14
N PHE A 42 -5.22 -2.98 0.77
CA PHE A 42 -5.89 -4.26 0.89
C PHE A 42 -6.25 -4.58 2.34
N ALA A 43 -5.28 -4.50 3.26
CA ALA A 43 -5.51 -4.75 4.68
C ALA A 43 -6.56 -3.81 5.30
N THR A 44 -6.57 -2.54 4.86
CA THR A 44 -7.56 -1.53 5.23
C THR A 44 -8.97 -1.96 4.80
N GLY A 45 -9.13 -2.37 3.53
CA GLY A 45 -10.40 -2.83 3.00
C GLY A 45 -10.94 -4.05 3.75
N THR A 46 -10.09 -5.07 3.95
CA THR A 46 -10.47 -6.29 4.66
C THR A 46 -10.82 -6.02 6.14
N SER A 47 -10.04 -5.17 6.82
CA SER A 47 -10.34 -4.76 8.21
C SER A 47 -11.66 -4.00 8.30
N ALA A 48 -11.87 -3.03 7.41
CA ALA A 48 -13.10 -2.24 7.38
C ALA A 48 -14.35 -3.11 7.14
N ALA A 49 -14.27 -4.08 6.24
CA ALA A 49 -15.33 -5.04 5.97
C ALA A 49 -15.60 -5.93 7.20
N SER A 50 -14.55 -6.46 7.84
CA SER A 50 -14.67 -7.25 9.07
C SER A 50 -15.35 -6.45 10.19
N GLU A 51 -14.93 -5.19 10.42
CA GLU A 51 -15.57 -4.30 11.39
C GLU A 51 -17.04 -4.02 11.07
N CYS A 52 -17.38 -3.82 9.79
CA CYS A 52 -18.75 -3.61 9.35
C CYS A 52 -19.62 -4.83 9.63
N LEU A 53 -19.11 -6.04 9.36
CA LEU A 53 -19.81 -7.30 9.63
C LEU A 53 -20.02 -7.51 11.13
N VAL A 54 -19.04 -7.14 11.96
CA VAL A 54 -19.18 -7.18 13.43
C VAL A 54 -20.24 -6.20 13.91
N LYS A 55 -20.18 -4.93 13.47
CA LYS A 55 -21.14 -3.89 13.86
C LYS A 55 -22.58 -4.21 13.42
N SER A 56 -22.74 -4.90 12.29
CA SER A 56 -24.05 -5.32 11.77
C SER A 56 -24.55 -6.64 12.38
N GLY A 57 -23.78 -7.28 13.25
CA GLY A 57 -24.14 -8.56 13.89
C GLY A 57 -24.04 -9.78 12.98
N GLN A 58 -23.50 -9.63 11.77
CA GLN A 58 -23.30 -10.71 10.79
C GLN A 58 -22.06 -11.56 11.10
N LEU A 59 -21.12 -11.02 11.89
CA LEU A 59 -19.91 -11.71 12.32
C LEU A 59 -19.68 -11.45 13.82
N SER A 60 -19.32 -12.47 14.59
CA SER A 60 -18.93 -12.24 15.99
C SER A 60 -17.53 -11.61 16.06
N GLU A 61 -17.29 -10.75 17.03
CA GLU A 61 -15.98 -10.12 17.24
C GLU A 61 -14.86 -11.16 17.43
N ARG A 62 -15.14 -12.27 18.13
CA ARG A 62 -14.17 -13.36 18.32
C ARG A 62 -13.76 -13.98 16.98
N ILE A 63 -14.72 -14.35 16.15
CA ILE A 63 -14.43 -14.94 14.83
C ILE A 63 -13.69 -13.92 13.95
N ALA A 64 -14.10 -12.65 13.95
CA ALA A 64 -13.42 -11.59 13.20
C ALA A 64 -11.92 -11.47 13.57
N LYS A 65 -11.59 -11.54 14.86
CA LYS A 65 -10.20 -11.52 15.34
C LYS A 65 -9.40 -12.76 14.93
N GLU A 66 -10.05 -13.92 14.85
CA GLU A 66 -9.40 -15.18 14.45
C GLU A 66 -9.21 -15.27 12.94
N THR A 67 -10.18 -14.83 12.14
CA THR A 67 -10.19 -15.04 10.68
C THR A 67 -9.51 -13.93 9.89
N LEU A 68 -9.56 -12.68 10.36
CA LEU A 68 -8.96 -11.55 9.64
C LEU A 68 -7.45 -11.76 9.35
N PRO A 69 -6.60 -12.14 10.33
CA PRO A 69 -5.21 -12.49 10.07
C PRO A 69 -5.04 -13.59 9.01
N LEU A 70 -5.91 -14.60 9.01
CA LEU A 70 -5.84 -15.71 8.06
C LEU A 70 -6.16 -15.24 6.64
N SER A 71 -7.15 -14.38 6.45
CA SER A 71 -7.48 -13.81 5.13
C SER A 71 -6.35 -12.99 4.53
N LEU A 72 -5.50 -12.36 5.35
CA LEU A 72 -4.30 -11.68 4.87
C LEU A 72 -3.22 -12.68 4.46
N LEU A 73 -3.01 -13.74 5.24
CA LEU A 73 -2.05 -14.80 4.91
C LEU A 73 -2.41 -15.54 3.62
N GLU A 74 -3.69 -15.75 3.34
CA GLU A 74 -4.20 -16.40 2.11
C GLU A 74 -3.76 -15.67 0.83
N VAL A 75 -3.51 -14.36 0.91
CA VAL A 75 -3.03 -13.55 -0.22
C VAL A 75 -1.55 -13.16 -0.07
N GLY A 76 -0.82 -13.80 0.85
CA GLY A 76 0.62 -13.57 1.05
C GLY A 76 0.96 -12.25 1.76
N ILE A 77 0.03 -11.66 2.50
CA ILE A 77 0.25 -10.45 3.31
C ILE A 77 0.48 -10.85 4.77
N SER A 78 1.56 -10.33 5.38
CA SER A 78 1.82 -10.53 6.81
C SER A 78 0.71 -9.89 7.66
N PRO A 79 0.12 -10.61 8.64
CA PRO A 79 -0.87 -10.06 9.56
C PRO A 79 -0.38 -8.87 10.38
N GLU A 80 0.93 -8.72 10.57
CA GLU A 80 1.52 -7.57 11.29
C GLU A 80 1.16 -6.22 10.66
N VAL A 81 0.76 -6.20 9.38
CA VAL A 81 0.25 -4.98 8.75
C VAL A 81 -1.02 -4.45 9.42
N LEU A 82 -1.78 -5.30 10.14
CA LEU A 82 -2.96 -4.90 10.90
C LEU A 82 -2.59 -4.02 12.10
N ASP A 83 -1.37 -4.14 12.62
CA ASP A 83 -0.86 -3.30 13.70
C ASP A 83 -0.34 -1.95 13.19
N ASN A 84 -0.34 -1.72 11.87
CA ASN A 84 0.08 -0.47 11.29
C ASN A 84 -0.95 0.65 11.63
N PRO A 85 -0.55 1.75 12.29
CA PRO A 85 -1.47 2.82 12.69
C PRO A 85 -2.26 3.44 11.54
N GLN A 86 -1.68 3.48 10.34
CA GLN A 86 -2.34 3.99 9.15
C GLN A 86 -3.44 3.07 8.66
N VAL A 87 -3.24 1.75 8.73
CA VAL A 87 -4.26 0.75 8.38
C VAL A 87 -5.42 0.84 9.36
N ILE A 88 -5.14 0.91 10.67
CA ILE A 88 -6.16 1.05 11.71
C ILE A 88 -7.00 2.31 11.47
N LYS A 89 -6.34 3.45 11.27
CA LYS A 89 -7.04 4.72 11.03
C LYS A 89 -7.86 4.69 9.75
N ALA A 90 -7.29 4.23 8.64
CA ALA A 90 -7.98 4.17 7.37
C ALA A 90 -9.17 3.19 7.40
N ALA A 91 -9.04 2.05 8.08
CA ALA A 91 -10.12 1.08 8.26
C ALA A 91 -11.28 1.70 9.06
N SER A 92 -10.98 2.44 10.12
CA SER A 92 -11.99 3.15 10.91
C SER A 92 -12.72 4.23 10.10
N ILE A 93 -12.06 4.88 9.15
CA ILE A 93 -12.69 5.85 8.23
C ILE A 93 -13.57 5.12 7.21
N LEU A 94 -13.08 4.01 6.65
CA LEU A 94 -13.75 3.28 5.58
C LEU A 94 -14.96 2.48 6.08
N SER A 95 -14.85 1.79 7.23
CA SER A 95 -15.88 0.91 7.80
C SER A 95 -17.30 1.49 7.81
N PRO A 96 -17.56 2.72 8.32
CA PRO A 96 -18.91 3.29 8.36
C PRO A 96 -19.47 3.69 6.99
N THR A 97 -18.64 3.71 5.95
CA THR A 97 -19.06 4.07 4.59
C THR A 97 -19.48 2.86 3.76
N LEU A 98 -19.24 1.65 4.28
CA LEU A 98 -19.64 0.43 3.63
C LEU A 98 -21.17 0.30 3.61
N ASN A 99 -21.68 -0.36 2.58
CA ASN A 99 -23.09 -0.76 2.48
C ASN A 99 -23.43 -1.85 3.51
N SER A 100 -24.71 -2.21 3.59
CA SER A 100 -25.22 -3.15 4.59
C SER A 100 -24.67 -4.58 4.48
N ASP A 101 -24.21 -4.99 3.29
CA ASP A 101 -23.56 -6.28 3.07
C ASP A 101 -22.03 -6.22 3.27
N CYS A 102 -21.48 -5.04 3.57
CA CYS A 102 -20.06 -4.80 3.81
C CYS A 102 -19.12 -5.15 2.65
N THR A 103 -19.64 -5.25 1.41
CA THR A 103 -18.83 -5.61 0.21
C THR A 103 -18.50 -4.42 -0.67
N SER A 104 -19.20 -3.29 -0.53
CA SER A 104 -18.94 -2.08 -1.32
C SER A 104 -19.05 -0.82 -0.47
N THR A 105 -18.32 0.23 -0.87
CA THR A 105 -18.36 1.54 -0.20
C THR A 105 -19.27 2.52 -0.94
N LYS A 106 -19.94 3.38 -0.16
CA LYS A 106 -20.65 4.56 -0.68
C LYS A 106 -19.73 5.76 -0.90
N MET A 107 -18.44 5.65 -0.55
CA MET A 107 -17.44 6.69 -0.84
C MET A 107 -17.27 6.86 -2.35
N SER A 108 -17.12 8.10 -2.79
CA SER A 108 -16.73 8.37 -4.18
C SER A 108 -15.28 7.92 -4.43
N ILE A 109 -14.93 7.69 -5.69
CA ILE A 109 -13.56 7.34 -6.09
C ILE A 109 -12.56 8.43 -5.65
N GLU A 110 -12.94 9.71 -5.71
CA GLU A 110 -12.12 10.83 -5.23
C GLU A 110 -11.90 10.79 -3.72
N ALA A 111 -12.87 10.32 -2.95
CA ALA A 111 -12.73 10.15 -1.51
C ALA A 111 -11.82 8.96 -1.18
N ILE A 112 -11.93 7.85 -1.92
CA ILE A 112 -11.04 6.69 -1.79
C ILE A 112 -9.59 7.06 -2.14
N ASN A 113 -9.39 7.78 -3.24
CA ASN A 113 -8.05 8.22 -3.66
C ASN A 113 -7.43 9.19 -2.65
N ARG A 114 -8.24 10.05 -2.00
CA ARG A 114 -7.76 10.90 -0.90
C ARG A 114 -7.38 10.07 0.32
N LEU A 115 -8.21 9.10 0.71
CA LEU A 115 -7.89 8.18 1.82
C LEU A 115 -6.55 7.47 1.58
N ILE A 116 -6.34 6.93 0.37
CA ILE A 116 -5.06 6.30 0.00
C ILE A 116 -3.93 7.32 0.11
N LYS A 117 -4.07 8.49 -0.53
CA LYS A 117 -3.00 9.50 -0.55
C LYS A 117 -2.61 10.02 0.83
N ASP A 118 -3.61 10.25 1.69
CA ASP A 118 -3.44 10.95 2.95
C ASP A 118 -3.06 10.00 4.09
N GLU A 119 -3.48 8.73 4.01
CA GLU A 119 -3.26 7.74 5.08
C GLU A 119 -2.34 6.59 4.69
N LEU A 120 -2.29 6.16 3.42
CA LEU A 120 -1.60 4.94 2.98
C LEU A 120 -0.42 5.25 2.05
#